data_AF-A0A969XH11-F1
#
_entry.id   AF-A0A969XH11-F1
#
_cell.length_a   1.000
_cell.length_b   1.000
_cell.length_c   1.000
_cell.angle_alpha   90.00
_cell.angle_beta   90.00
_cell.angle_gamma   90.00
#
_symmetry.space_group_name_H-M   'P 1'
#
loop_
_entity.id
_entity.type
_entity.pdbx_description
1 polymer ?
#
loop_
_entity_poly.entity_id
_entity_poly.type
_entity_poly.pdbx_seq_one_letter_code
_entity_poly.pdbx_strand_id
1 'polypeptide(L)'
;MQAKTLAATVLGLMLAAPVMAGEAAPQVAEPYQKSFGMAWDKVNEGELPVYECIHVADIAAREAAKPAALADARQAYKLCYVDLAVRYSDTFFQRNNNAETVENGKPRGCTMYERYLRGHVVSLEARLDALGFNAAELNREITGQLGAVPASCGITL
;
A
#
# COMPACT_ATOMS: atom_id res chain seq x y z
N MET A 1 59.46 17.16 -35.55
CA MET A 1 58.29 16.25 -35.64
C MET A 1 58.07 15.61 -34.29
N GLN A 2 57.02 16.01 -33.56
CA GLN A 2 56.51 15.28 -32.40
C GLN A 2 54.98 15.39 -32.44
N ALA A 3 54.34 14.23 -32.52
CA ALA A 3 52.89 14.07 -32.60
C ALA A 3 52.25 14.31 -31.23
N LYS A 4 51.16 15.10 -31.20
CA LYS A 4 50.30 15.24 -30.03
C LYS A 4 49.19 14.19 -30.13
N THR A 5 49.22 13.21 -29.23
CA THR A 5 48.18 12.19 -29.11
C THR A 5 46.99 12.77 -28.35
N LEU A 6 45.85 12.92 -29.02
CA LEU A 6 44.56 13.23 -28.41
C LEU A 6 43.93 11.92 -27.94
N ALA A 7 43.87 11.69 -26.62
CA ALA A 7 43.10 10.61 -26.03
C ALA A 7 41.65 11.09 -25.84
N ALA A 8 40.75 10.61 -26.70
CA ALA A 8 39.31 10.77 -26.53
C ALA A 8 38.79 9.69 -25.57
N THR A 9 38.58 10.04 -24.31
CA THR A 9 37.81 9.21 -23.37
C THR A 9 36.32 9.44 -23.64
N VAL A 10 35.70 8.46 -24.32
CA VAL A 10 34.24 8.39 -24.46
C VAL A 10 33.67 8.02 -23.08
N LEU A 11 33.17 9.04 -22.37
CA LEU A 11 32.41 8.86 -21.15
C LEU A 11 31.03 8.32 -21.53
N GLY A 12 30.87 6.99 -21.49
CA GLY A 12 29.57 6.35 -21.65
C GLY A 12 28.68 6.74 -20.47
N LEU A 13 27.73 7.66 -20.70
CA LEU A 13 26.59 7.84 -19.81
C LEU A 13 25.79 6.54 -19.81
N MET A 14 25.99 5.71 -18.79
CA MET A 14 24.99 4.71 -18.44
C MET A 14 23.77 5.48 -17.92
N LEU A 15 22.72 5.52 -18.73
CA LEU A 15 21.37 5.88 -18.30
C LEU A 15 20.92 4.81 -17.29
N ALA A 16 21.29 5.01 -16.03
CA ALA A 16 20.67 4.31 -14.93
C ALA A 16 19.21 4.77 -14.89
N ALA A 17 18.30 3.92 -15.37
CA ALA A 17 16.90 4.07 -15.05
C ALA A 17 16.78 4.17 -13.53
N PRO A 18 15.98 5.09 -12.97
CA PRO A 18 15.74 5.11 -11.54
C PRO A 18 15.04 3.79 -11.19
N VAL A 19 15.80 2.86 -10.60
CA VAL A 19 15.22 1.83 -9.75
C VAL A 19 14.49 2.62 -8.68
N MET A 20 13.15 2.62 -8.76
CA MET A 20 12.29 3.03 -7.66
C MET A 20 12.70 2.16 -6.48
N ALA A 21 13.55 2.70 -5.60
CA ALA A 21 13.89 2.05 -4.35
C ALA A 21 12.56 1.80 -3.64
N GLY A 22 12.20 0.53 -3.50
CA GLY A 22 11.00 0.15 -2.77
C GLY A 22 11.07 0.74 -1.37
N GLU A 23 10.05 1.51 -1.00
CA GLU A 23 9.95 2.07 0.35
C GLU A 23 10.12 0.94 1.38
N ALA A 24 10.85 1.20 2.46
CA ALA A 24 11.02 0.23 3.52
C ALA A 24 9.68 -0.01 4.22
N ALA A 25 9.44 -1.25 4.66
CA ALA A 25 8.26 -1.57 5.47
C ALA A 25 8.27 -0.72 6.76
N PRO A 26 7.13 -0.13 7.14
CA PRO A 26 6.98 0.54 8.43
C PRO A 26 7.35 -0.40 9.59
N GLN A 27 7.98 0.14 10.61
CA GLN A 27 8.25 -0.63 11.83
C GLN A 27 6.95 -0.80 12.63
N VAL A 28 6.71 -2.02 13.08
CA VAL A 28 5.62 -2.38 13.99
C VAL A 28 6.16 -3.13 15.19
N ALA A 29 5.44 -3.09 16.31
CA ALA A 29 5.79 -3.85 17.50
C ALA A 29 5.86 -5.35 17.22
N GLU A 30 6.69 -6.05 18.01
CA GLU A 30 7.06 -7.46 17.82
C GLU A 30 5.87 -8.40 17.50
N PRO A 31 4.70 -8.32 18.20
CA PRO A 31 3.58 -9.20 17.93
C PRO A 31 3.04 -9.11 16.49
N TYR A 32 3.24 -7.99 15.80
CA TYR A 32 2.69 -7.73 14.48
C TYR A 32 3.68 -8.00 13.35
N GLN A 33 4.98 -8.05 13.63
CA GLN A 33 6.05 -8.01 12.61
C GLN A 33 5.89 -9.06 11.52
N LYS A 34 5.57 -10.31 11.90
CA LYS A 34 5.42 -11.42 10.95
C LYS A 34 4.26 -11.17 9.97
N SER A 35 3.06 -10.99 10.49
CA SER A 35 1.87 -10.83 9.65
C SER A 35 1.90 -9.52 8.87
N PHE A 36 2.39 -8.44 9.48
CA PHE A 36 2.55 -7.17 8.78
C PHE A 36 3.60 -7.24 7.67
N GLY A 37 4.74 -7.92 7.89
CA GLY A 37 5.75 -8.15 6.86
C GLY A 37 5.17 -8.91 5.66
N MET A 38 4.41 -9.98 5.90
CA MET A 38 3.73 -10.71 4.84
C MET A 38 2.70 -9.84 4.11
N ALA A 39 1.97 -9.00 4.84
CA ALA A 39 1.02 -8.06 4.24
C ALA A 39 1.71 -7.03 3.34
N TRP A 40 2.86 -6.53 3.79
CA TRP A 40 3.72 -5.61 3.04
C TRP A 40 4.23 -6.23 1.74
N ASP A 41 4.72 -7.46 1.80
CA ASP A 41 5.22 -8.17 0.61
C ASP A 41 4.13 -8.36 -0.44
N LYS A 42 2.92 -8.77 -0.01
CA LYS A 42 1.77 -8.93 -0.91
C LYS A 42 1.37 -7.65 -1.62
N VAL A 43 1.30 -6.51 -0.93
CA VAL A 43 0.94 -5.26 -1.60
C VAL A 43 2.01 -4.80 -2.59
N ASN A 44 3.28 -5.17 -2.39
CA ASN A 44 4.36 -4.92 -3.36
C ASN A 44 4.25 -5.82 -4.59
N GLU A 45 3.65 -7.00 -4.43
CA GLU A 45 3.29 -7.91 -5.51
C GLU A 45 1.99 -7.51 -6.23
N GLY A 46 1.26 -6.51 -5.72
CA GLY A 46 -0.02 -6.06 -6.25
C GLY A 46 -1.19 -6.96 -5.81
N GLU A 47 -1.00 -7.73 -4.74
CA GLU A 47 -2.00 -8.55 -4.11
C GLU A 47 -2.55 -7.86 -2.86
N LEU A 48 -3.83 -8.06 -2.59
CA LEU A 48 -4.48 -7.48 -1.43
C LEU A 48 -4.27 -8.39 -0.21
N PRO A 49 -3.70 -7.90 0.90
CA PRO A 49 -3.26 -8.73 2.02
C PRO A 49 -4.38 -8.99 3.04
N VAL A 50 -5.57 -9.40 2.57
CA VAL A 50 -6.78 -9.49 3.40
C VAL A 50 -6.55 -10.39 4.62
N TYR A 51 -6.00 -11.59 4.42
CA TYR A 51 -5.80 -12.56 5.49
C TYR A 51 -4.75 -12.11 6.51
N GLU A 52 -3.63 -11.58 6.02
CA GLU A 52 -2.55 -11.07 6.85
C GLU A 52 -3.02 -9.89 7.69
N CYS A 53 -3.82 -8.99 7.10
CA CYS A 53 -4.36 -7.84 7.83
C CYS A 53 -5.49 -8.18 8.80
N ILE A 54 -6.33 -9.18 8.51
CA ILE A 54 -7.25 -9.74 9.51
C ILE A 54 -6.44 -10.26 10.71
N HIS A 55 -5.33 -10.97 10.45
CA HIS A 55 -4.49 -11.48 11.54
C HIS A 55 -3.87 -10.35 12.37
N VAL A 56 -3.35 -9.29 11.74
CA VAL A 56 -2.86 -8.09 12.44
C VAL A 56 -3.98 -7.45 13.27
N ALA A 57 -5.17 -7.29 12.70
CA ALA A 57 -6.32 -6.71 13.37
C ALA A 57 -6.77 -7.56 14.58
N ASP A 58 -6.75 -8.87 14.46
CA ASP A 58 -7.07 -9.81 15.54
C ASP A 58 -6.07 -9.70 16.70
N ILE A 59 -4.77 -9.60 16.41
CA ILE A 59 -3.75 -9.36 17.43
C ILE A 59 -3.98 -7.98 18.06
N ALA A 60 -4.20 -6.95 17.23
CA ALA A 60 -4.39 -5.58 17.70
C ALA A 60 -5.58 -5.47 18.65
N ALA A 61 -6.73 -6.06 18.30
CA ALA A 61 -7.91 -6.06 19.16
C ALA A 61 -7.67 -6.78 20.51
N ARG A 62 -6.88 -7.86 20.53
CA ARG A 62 -6.51 -8.54 21.79
C ARG A 62 -5.57 -7.69 22.65
N GLU A 63 -4.57 -7.08 22.02
CA GLU A 63 -3.57 -6.25 22.72
C GLU A 63 -4.14 -4.92 23.20
N ALA A 64 -5.17 -4.38 22.53
CA ALA A 64 -5.83 -3.12 22.90
C ALA A 64 -6.46 -3.13 24.31
N ALA A 65 -6.76 -4.32 24.86
CA ALA A 65 -7.21 -4.47 26.24
C ALA A 65 -6.12 -4.11 27.27
N LYS A 66 -4.85 -4.02 26.86
CA LYS A 66 -3.72 -3.63 27.70
C LYS A 66 -3.39 -2.16 27.42
N PRO A 67 -3.55 -1.22 28.37
CA PRO A 67 -3.31 0.20 28.14
C PRO A 67 -1.91 0.51 27.58
N ALA A 68 -0.89 -0.25 28.00
CA ALA A 68 0.49 -0.08 27.53
C ALA A 68 0.72 -0.48 26.06
N ALA A 69 -0.14 -1.33 25.49
CA ALA A 69 -0.03 -1.83 24.11
C ALA A 69 -1.00 -1.15 23.14
N LEU A 70 -1.92 -0.32 23.64
CA LEU A 70 -2.99 0.28 22.83
C LEU A 70 -2.44 1.14 21.67
N ALA A 71 -1.37 1.90 21.91
CA ALA A 71 -0.76 2.73 20.87
C ALA A 71 -0.22 1.87 19.71
N ASP A 72 0.54 0.83 20.03
CA ASP A 72 1.11 -0.09 19.04
C ASP A 72 0.02 -0.87 18.29
N ALA A 73 -1.03 -1.31 19.01
CA ALA A 73 -2.19 -1.98 18.42
C ALA A 73 -2.92 -1.07 17.41
N ARG A 74 -3.15 0.18 17.79
CA ARG A 74 -3.78 1.18 16.92
C ARG A 74 -2.92 1.46 15.69
N GLN A 75 -1.60 1.58 15.86
CA GLN A 75 -0.68 1.79 14.76
C GLN A 75 -0.70 0.61 13.78
N ALA A 76 -0.51 -0.62 14.25
CA ALA A 76 -0.48 -1.81 13.41
C ALA A 76 -1.80 -2.02 12.65
N TYR A 77 -2.94 -1.80 13.32
CA TYR A 77 -4.24 -1.85 12.67
C TYR A 77 -4.38 -0.79 11.57
N LYS A 78 -4.02 0.47 11.88
CA LYS A 78 -4.15 1.58 10.94
C LYS A 78 -3.27 1.37 9.70
N LEU A 79 -2.04 0.87 9.87
CA LEU A 79 -1.17 0.51 8.75
C LEU A 79 -1.83 -0.53 7.82
N CYS A 80 -2.51 -1.52 8.39
CA CYS A 80 -3.23 -2.53 7.60
C CYS A 80 -4.50 -1.98 6.93
N TYR A 81 -5.23 -1.12 7.62
CA TYR A 81 -6.49 -0.57 7.13
C TYR A 81 -6.27 0.48 6.04
N VAL A 82 -5.36 1.44 6.29
CA VAL A 82 -5.14 2.63 5.46
C VAL A 82 -3.92 2.46 4.57
N ASP A 83 -2.74 2.37 5.15
CA ASP A 83 -1.47 2.47 4.40
C ASP A 83 -1.31 1.35 3.38
N LEU A 84 -1.60 0.09 3.76
CA LEU A 84 -1.53 -1.04 2.85
C LEU A 84 -2.62 -0.99 1.77
N ALA A 85 -3.79 -0.43 2.07
CA ALA A 85 -4.83 -0.20 1.07
C ALA A 85 -4.40 0.83 0.02
N VAL A 86 -3.78 1.94 0.46
CA VAL A 86 -3.23 2.97 -0.44
C VAL A 86 -2.10 2.39 -1.28
N ARG A 87 -1.13 1.72 -0.66
CA ARG A 87 -0.02 1.07 -1.37
C ARG A 87 -0.49 0.02 -2.37
N TYR A 88 -1.43 -0.83 -1.98
CA TYR A 88 -2.06 -1.77 -2.91
C TYR A 88 -2.67 -1.06 -4.11
N SER A 89 -3.35 0.06 -3.89
CA SER A 89 -4.00 0.83 -4.95
C SER A 89 -2.99 1.27 -6.01
N ASP A 90 -1.86 1.83 -5.60
CA ASP A 90 -0.83 2.26 -6.53
C ASP A 90 -0.19 1.07 -7.27
N THR A 91 0.18 0.00 -6.55
CA THR A 91 0.79 -1.18 -7.16
C THR A 91 -0.16 -1.89 -8.13
N PHE A 92 -1.46 -1.99 -7.78
CA PHE A 92 -2.47 -2.61 -8.63
C PHE A 92 -2.55 -1.93 -9.99
N PHE A 93 -2.56 -0.59 -10.03
CA PHE A 93 -2.66 0.17 -11.27
C PHE A 93 -1.37 0.18 -12.10
N GLN A 94 -0.21 -0.06 -11.49
CA GLN A 94 1.06 -0.23 -12.20
C GLN A 94 1.18 -1.59 -12.93
N ARG A 95 0.28 -2.53 -12.66
CA ARG A 95 0.34 -3.91 -13.18
C ARG A 95 -0.77 -4.18 -14.19
N ASN A 96 -0.56 -5.19 -15.03
CA ASN A 96 -1.58 -5.80 -15.91
C ASN A 96 -2.37 -4.80 -16.78
N ASN A 97 -1.75 -3.67 -17.15
CA ASN A 97 -2.41 -2.57 -17.88
C ASN A 97 -3.68 -2.05 -17.19
N ASN A 98 -3.75 -2.15 -15.85
CA ASN A 98 -4.91 -1.70 -15.08
C ASN A 98 -5.13 -0.18 -15.17
N ALA A 99 -4.05 0.59 -15.36
CA ALA A 99 -4.11 2.04 -15.59
C ALA A 99 -4.53 2.45 -17.01
N GLU A 100 -4.57 1.51 -17.97
CA GLU A 100 -4.95 1.82 -19.35
C GLU A 100 -6.39 2.34 -19.41
N THR A 101 -6.58 3.54 -19.95
CA THR A 101 -7.92 4.13 -20.10
C THR A 101 -8.66 3.42 -21.22
N VAL A 102 -9.87 2.92 -20.93
CA VAL A 102 -10.75 2.30 -21.94
C VAL A 102 -11.82 3.29 -22.41
N GLU A 103 -12.67 2.89 -23.36
CA GLU A 103 -13.62 3.76 -24.08
C GLU A 103 -14.54 4.59 -23.17
N ASN A 104 -14.80 4.13 -21.94
CA ASN A 104 -15.60 4.86 -20.94
C ASN A 104 -14.83 5.96 -20.18
N GLY A 105 -13.58 6.24 -20.55
CA GLY A 105 -12.73 7.24 -19.92
C GLY A 105 -12.19 6.87 -18.53
N LYS A 106 -12.43 5.65 -18.05
CA LYS A 106 -11.89 5.14 -16.78
C LYS A 106 -10.75 4.14 -17.03
N PRO A 107 -9.81 4.00 -16.07
CA PRO A 107 -8.86 2.90 -16.07
C PRO A 107 -9.55 1.52 -16.13
N ARG A 108 -9.01 0.60 -16.94
CA ARG A 108 -9.49 -0.78 -17.10
C ARG A 108 -9.70 -1.49 -15.76
N GLY A 109 -8.80 -1.24 -14.80
CA GLY A 109 -8.78 -1.91 -13.51
C GLY A 109 -9.88 -1.49 -12.53
N CYS A 110 -10.60 -0.39 -12.77
CA CYS A 110 -11.46 0.23 -11.75
C CYS A 110 -12.52 -0.71 -11.15
N THR A 111 -13.22 -1.52 -11.96
CA THR A 111 -14.29 -2.39 -11.45
C THR A 111 -13.76 -3.47 -10.50
N MET A 112 -12.61 -4.08 -10.82
CA MET A 112 -12.00 -5.08 -9.94
C MET A 112 -11.38 -4.43 -8.71
N TYR A 113 -10.68 -3.32 -8.90
CA TYR A 113 -10.07 -2.55 -7.83
C TYR A 113 -11.08 -2.17 -6.76
N GLU A 114 -12.23 -1.61 -7.15
CA GLU A 114 -13.27 -1.19 -6.23
C GLU A 114 -13.80 -2.37 -5.40
N ARG A 115 -14.09 -3.51 -6.05
CA ARG A 115 -14.55 -4.72 -5.37
C ARG A 115 -13.52 -5.22 -4.35
N TYR A 116 -12.25 -5.26 -4.75
CA TYR A 116 -11.17 -5.75 -3.92
C TYR A 116 -10.95 -4.85 -2.71
N LEU A 117 -10.79 -3.55 -2.93
CA LEU A 117 -10.55 -2.59 -1.86
C LEU A 117 -11.69 -2.57 -0.83
N ARG A 118 -12.97 -2.57 -1.28
CA ARG A 118 -14.12 -2.70 -0.36
C ARG A 118 -14.06 -3.98 0.45
N GLY A 119 -13.73 -5.11 -0.17
CA GLY A 119 -13.61 -6.39 0.52
C GLY A 119 -12.57 -6.37 1.63
N HIS A 120 -11.42 -5.74 1.39
CA HIS A 120 -10.38 -5.56 2.41
C HIS A 120 -10.85 -4.68 3.56
N VAL A 121 -11.38 -3.49 3.27
CA VAL A 121 -11.86 -2.54 4.28
C VAL A 121 -12.92 -3.20 5.18
N VAL A 122 -13.96 -3.79 4.58
CA VAL A 122 -15.04 -4.48 5.32
C VAL A 122 -14.52 -5.61 6.19
N SER A 123 -13.50 -6.35 5.72
CA SER A 123 -12.93 -7.46 6.50
C SER A 123 -12.28 -7.02 7.82
N LEU A 124 -11.90 -5.75 7.93
CA LEU A 124 -11.23 -5.20 9.11
C LEU A 124 -12.18 -4.46 10.06
N GLU A 125 -13.39 -4.09 9.60
CA GLU A 125 -14.33 -3.26 10.36
C GLU A 125 -14.77 -3.90 11.68
N ALA A 126 -14.81 -5.22 11.76
CA ALA A 126 -15.22 -5.97 12.95
C ALA A 126 -14.31 -5.77 14.19
N ARG A 127 -13.22 -5.00 14.07
CA ARG A 127 -12.26 -4.70 15.15
C ARG A 127 -12.17 -3.21 15.50
N LEU A 128 -12.90 -2.34 14.79
CA LEU A 128 -12.81 -0.89 14.96
C LEU A 128 -13.13 -0.43 16.39
N ASP A 129 -14.20 -0.97 16.97
CA ASP A 129 -14.66 -0.59 18.31
C ASP A 129 -13.61 -0.88 19.38
N ALA A 130 -12.98 -2.07 19.31
CA ALA A 130 -11.93 -2.47 20.26
C ALA A 130 -10.70 -1.55 20.22
N LEU A 131 -10.48 -0.88 19.09
CA LEU A 131 -9.33 -0.01 18.84
C LEU A 131 -9.69 1.49 18.93
N GLY A 132 -10.97 1.82 19.09
CA GLY A 132 -11.46 3.20 19.15
C GLY A 132 -11.24 3.96 17.85
N PHE A 133 -11.55 3.32 16.72
CA PHE A 133 -11.53 3.91 15.38
C PHE A 133 -12.94 4.03 14.78
N ASN A 134 -13.10 4.95 13.85
CA ASN A 134 -14.32 5.13 13.07
C ASN A 134 -14.06 4.77 11.59
N ALA A 135 -14.89 3.88 11.02
CA ALA A 135 -14.73 3.44 9.63
C ALA A 135 -14.74 4.62 8.64
N ALA A 136 -15.67 5.58 8.81
CA ALA A 136 -15.80 6.70 7.89
C ALA A 136 -14.57 7.64 7.94
N GLU A 137 -13.92 7.77 9.10
CA GLU A 137 -12.64 8.50 9.21
C GLU A 137 -11.53 7.79 8.45
N LEU A 138 -11.34 6.48 8.69
CA LEU A 138 -10.30 5.71 8.01
C LEU A 138 -10.54 5.60 6.50
N ASN A 139 -11.79 5.46 6.05
CA ASN A 139 -12.16 5.45 4.63
C ASN A 139 -11.89 6.80 3.95
N ARG A 140 -12.10 7.91 4.65
CA ARG A 140 -11.69 9.24 4.18
C ARG A 140 -10.18 9.37 4.10
N GLU A 141 -9.45 8.79 5.05
CA GLU A 141 -7.99 8.77 5.00
C GLU A 141 -7.46 7.97 3.80
N ILE A 142 -8.04 6.80 3.49
CA ILE A 142 -7.68 6.03 2.29
C ILE A 142 -7.92 6.90 1.05
N THR A 143 -9.16 7.38 0.87
CA THR A 143 -9.54 8.12 -0.35
C THR A 143 -8.77 9.44 -0.52
N GLY A 144 -8.41 10.10 0.58
CA GLY A 144 -7.58 11.31 0.58
C GLY A 144 -6.10 11.08 0.25
N GLN A 145 -5.62 9.83 0.32
CA GLN A 145 -4.22 9.47 0.06
C GLN A 145 -4.01 8.72 -1.26
N LEU A 146 -5.07 8.40 -2.01
CA LEU A 146 -4.94 7.71 -3.28
C LEU A 146 -4.19 8.55 -4.32
N GLY A 147 -3.31 7.89 -5.08
CA GLY A 147 -2.73 8.45 -6.29
C GLY A 147 -3.80 8.79 -7.35
N ALA A 148 -3.42 9.61 -8.32
CA ALA A 148 -4.34 10.14 -9.33
C ALA A 148 -5.11 9.05 -10.12
N VAL A 149 -4.45 7.94 -10.47
CA VAL A 149 -5.06 6.83 -11.21
C VAL A 149 -6.13 6.11 -10.37
N PRO A 150 -5.83 5.54 -9.19
CA PRO A 150 -6.85 4.93 -8.35
C PRO A 150 -7.97 5.92 -7.97
N ALA A 151 -7.66 7.18 -7.69
CA ALA A 151 -8.65 8.21 -7.39
C ALA A 151 -9.63 8.45 -8.56
N SER A 152 -9.17 8.36 -9.81
CA SER A 152 -10.02 8.52 -11.00
C SER A 152 -11.12 7.47 -11.15
N CYS A 153 -11.03 6.35 -10.42
CA CYS A 153 -12.10 5.36 -10.39
C CYS A 153 -13.38 5.88 -9.72
N GLY A 154 -13.28 6.90 -8.85
CA GLY A 154 -14.42 7.49 -8.15
C GLY A 154 -15.01 6.55 -7.10
N ILE A 155 -14.15 5.78 -6.42
CA ILE A 155 -14.59 4.83 -5.40
C ILE A 155 -15.23 5.55 -4.21
N THR A 156 -16.21 4.90 -3.58
CA THR A 156 -16.82 5.35 -2.32
C THR A 156 -16.69 4.22 -1.33
N LEU A 157 -15.98 4.42 -0.22
CA LEU A 157 -15.76 3.39 0.81
C LEU A 157 -16.71 3.56 1.98
#